data_AF-A0AAD8LLX8-F1
#
_entry.id   AF-A0AAD8LLX8-F1
#
_cell.length_a   1.000
_cell.length_b   1.000
_cell.length_c   1.000
_cell.angle_alpha   90.00
_cell.angle_beta   90.00
_cell.angle_gamma   90.00
#
_symmetry.space_group_name_H-M   'P 1'
#
loop_
_entity.id
_entity.type
_entity.pdbx_description
1 polymer ?
#
loop_
_entity_poly.entity_id
_entity_poly.type
_entity_poly.pdbx_seq_one_letter_code
_entity_poly.pdbx_strand_id
1 'polypeptide(L)'
;MHRDSGKRLSHSMSTRHQNSGETERDRESRYTQSATGRIERATSSVRTSRHGVHSLASSDDMTTSWYEGDLTVHDVLRNRCKNESHVTRILKYRKEYAYRSLYNSRRLGLLLLVLALINIGMFTVLFVTKNKQAECKIRVPDTTHMPDKIVVSQITPNDCSGDISQFESADKIYVYYHIQNYPHHAASIYKLHSKDQLLGKNVEMSKLNECFPYISVSSAGLDYILHPCGLHPWSIYNDLFRFSAEDPRRKPVYHKLDESEETLTKYQEYSYSKNPPYTMIDKMKKQVYYWLLDKNPTLQIHLSSMVCPESCQSLHITETRAETIKAIHRMMNTEVAGDGVQNGHFVQWMTPSPFKSFRKLYGVLEGPIKIPMYVSVRIAYDSTKFGGEKYVSIVALSWTCGNLASLRTLLLVLWILCLLGSIPLLVKKPGDVTSVVNLL
;
A
#
# COMPACT_ATOMS: atom_id res chain seq x y z
N MET A 1 19.44 8.04 58.73
CA MET A 1 20.60 7.63 57.91
C MET A 1 20.26 7.85 56.44
N HIS A 2 21.25 8.08 55.57
CA HIS A 2 21.23 8.21 54.09
C HIS A 2 19.95 7.72 53.35
N ARG A 3 19.47 8.31 52.24
CA ARG A 3 20.04 9.21 51.19
C ARG A 3 18.85 9.76 50.35
N ASP A 4 18.93 10.77 49.48
CA ASP A 4 19.96 11.77 49.12
C ASP A 4 19.25 13.07 48.64
N SER A 5 19.94 14.09 48.12
CA SER A 5 19.35 15.35 47.63
C SER A 5 20.04 15.91 46.37
N GLY A 6 19.27 16.41 45.39
CA GLY A 6 19.83 16.99 44.16
C GLY A 6 18.81 17.74 43.29
N LYS A 7 18.52 19.01 43.62
CA LYS A 7 17.63 19.88 42.83
C LYS A 7 18.37 20.60 41.69
N ARG A 8 17.67 20.84 40.58
CA ARG A 8 18.10 21.67 39.44
C ARG A 8 17.74 23.15 39.62
N LEU A 9 18.58 24.02 39.07
CA LEU A 9 18.26 25.38 38.59
C LEU A 9 18.41 25.33 37.05
N SER A 10 17.59 25.83 36.13
CA SER A 10 16.58 26.92 36.04
C SER A 10 17.09 28.21 35.39
N HIS A 11 16.77 28.37 34.09
CA HIS A 11 16.46 29.61 33.37
C HIS A 11 15.64 29.16 32.13
N SER A 12 14.37 29.56 31.87
CA SER A 12 13.78 30.91 31.68
C SER A 12 14.43 31.64 30.51
N MET A 13 13.81 32.03 29.39
CA MET A 13 12.44 32.49 29.04
C MET A 13 12.23 32.27 27.51
N SER A 14 11.09 32.46 26.82
CA SER A 14 9.64 32.53 27.12
C SER A 14 8.88 32.54 25.77
N THR A 15 7.63 32.02 25.72
CA THR A 15 6.49 32.39 24.81
C THR A 15 6.72 32.48 23.27
N ARG A 16 6.04 31.72 22.37
CA ARG A 16 4.59 31.74 21.97
C ARG A 16 4.07 33.17 21.67
N HIS A 17 3.25 33.48 20.66
CA HIS A 17 2.26 32.67 19.92
C HIS A 17 1.82 33.34 18.58
N GLN A 18 1.39 32.51 17.61
CA GLN A 18 0.21 32.67 16.71
C GLN A 18 0.13 33.64 15.49
N ASN A 19 -0.34 33.01 14.39
CA ASN A 19 -1.41 33.40 13.45
C ASN A 19 -1.22 34.38 12.26
N SER A 20 -1.64 33.85 11.10
CA SER A 20 -2.50 34.43 10.04
C SER A 20 -2.03 35.63 9.19
N GLY A 21 -2.36 35.61 7.90
CA GLY A 21 -2.50 36.82 7.08
C GLY A 21 -1.97 36.70 5.65
N GLU A 22 -2.87 36.81 4.69
CA GLU A 22 -2.65 36.75 3.23
C GLU A 22 -1.86 37.91 2.59
N THR A 23 -1.58 37.74 1.29
CA THR A 23 -1.41 38.77 0.23
C THR A 23 -0.14 39.64 0.16
N GLU A 24 0.75 39.23 -0.75
CA GLU A 24 1.21 39.95 -1.96
C GLU A 24 1.34 41.49 -2.01
N ARG A 25 2.49 41.95 -2.58
CA ARG A 25 2.82 43.31 -3.10
C ARG A 25 2.87 44.48 -2.09
N ASP A 26 4.09 44.90 -1.71
CA ASP A 26 4.73 46.13 -2.26
C ASP A 26 6.10 46.51 -1.64
N ARG A 27 6.87 47.30 -2.41
CA ARG A 27 8.08 48.12 -2.08
C ARG A 27 9.36 47.37 -1.62
N GLU A 28 10.50 47.45 -2.30
CA GLU A 28 11.34 48.57 -2.81
C GLU A 28 12.20 49.34 -1.78
N SER A 29 13.39 49.75 -2.26
CA SER A 29 14.41 50.62 -1.64
C SER A 29 15.15 50.04 -0.42
N ARG A 30 16.44 49.69 -0.48
CA ARG A 30 17.66 50.51 -0.63
C ARG A 30 17.77 51.70 0.34
N TYR A 31 18.70 51.58 1.29
CA TYR A 31 19.57 52.70 1.68
C TYR A 31 21.02 52.26 1.83
N THR A 32 21.93 53.13 1.38
CA THR A 32 23.39 52.97 1.34
C THR A 32 24.06 54.09 2.12
N GLN A 33 25.20 53.82 2.77
CA GLN A 33 26.38 54.68 2.96
C GLN A 33 27.44 53.83 3.70
N SER A 34 28.76 53.95 3.50
CA SER A 34 29.66 55.12 3.46
C SER A 34 31.02 54.61 2.93
N ALA A 35 32.00 55.32 2.35
CA ALA A 35 32.20 56.63 1.69
C ALA A 35 33.50 56.45 0.85
N THR A 36 34.13 57.36 0.10
CA THR A 36 34.16 58.82 -0.14
C THR A 36 34.42 59.01 -1.66
N GLY A 37 34.28 60.13 -2.37
CA GLY A 37 33.97 61.52 -2.08
C GLY A 37 34.35 62.35 -3.33
N ARG A 38 33.39 63.14 -3.84
CA ARG A 38 33.53 64.50 -4.42
C ARG A 38 34.34 64.64 -5.73
N ILE A 39 33.72 64.66 -6.92
CA ILE A 39 32.94 65.75 -7.57
C ILE A 39 33.73 67.06 -7.74
N GLU A 40 34.02 67.43 -9.00
CA GLU A 40 33.74 68.78 -9.51
C GLU A 40 33.53 68.85 -11.04
N ARG A 41 32.97 69.98 -11.48
CA ARG A 41 32.45 70.34 -12.83
C ARG A 41 33.59 70.92 -13.71
N ALA A 42 33.45 71.24 -15.00
CA ALA A 42 32.67 70.75 -16.15
C ALA A 42 33.18 71.50 -17.40
N THR A 43 32.65 71.17 -18.59
CA THR A 43 32.77 71.90 -19.87
C THR A 43 34.16 72.08 -20.49
N SER A 44 34.30 71.47 -21.67
CA SER A 44 35.32 71.73 -22.68
C SER A 44 35.29 73.16 -23.23
N SER A 45 36.46 73.74 -23.50
CA SER A 45 36.66 74.63 -24.65
C SER A 45 37.85 74.14 -25.48
N VAL A 46 37.84 74.44 -26.78
CA VAL A 46 38.74 73.86 -27.77
C VAL A 46 39.97 74.75 -27.98
N ARG A 47 41.20 74.24 -27.77
CA ARG A 47 42.35 74.52 -28.67
C ARG A 47 43.63 73.68 -28.42
N THR A 48 44.07 73.03 -29.49
CA THR A 48 45.46 72.90 -30.00
C THR A 48 46.69 72.62 -29.11
N SER A 49 47.39 71.55 -29.51
CA SER A 49 48.86 71.36 -29.64
C SER A 49 49.76 70.95 -28.46
N ARG A 50 50.50 69.82 -28.69
CA ARG A 50 51.88 69.42 -28.25
C ARG A 50 52.26 69.68 -26.77
N HIS A 51 52.62 68.69 -25.94
CA HIS A 51 53.73 67.72 -26.10
C HIS A 51 53.77 66.74 -24.88
N GLY A 52 54.52 65.64 -25.00
CA GLY A 52 55.01 64.81 -23.88
C GLY A 52 54.04 63.72 -23.37
N VAL A 53 54.43 62.50 -23.01
CA VAL A 53 55.51 61.55 -23.36
C VAL A 53 55.25 60.32 -22.44
N HIS A 54 55.14 59.13 -23.05
CA HIS A 54 55.37 57.78 -22.49
C HIS A 54 54.76 57.31 -21.14
N SER A 55 54.04 56.18 -21.23
CA SER A 55 54.34 54.96 -20.43
C SER A 55 54.07 53.75 -21.35
N LEU A 56 55.05 52.88 -21.66
CA LEU A 56 55.83 51.92 -20.87
C LEU A 56 55.07 50.62 -20.57
N ALA A 57 55.70 49.51 -20.93
CA ALA A 57 55.21 48.15 -20.78
C ALA A 57 56.30 47.26 -20.14
N SER A 58 55.86 46.34 -19.29
CA SER A 58 56.44 45.00 -19.03
C SER A 58 55.24 44.09 -18.67
N SER A 59 55.17 42.78 -18.97
CA SER A 59 56.12 41.69 -18.67
C SER A 59 56.30 41.53 -17.14
N ASP A 60 56.08 40.38 -16.49
CA ASP A 60 55.75 39.01 -16.97
C ASP A 60 54.93 38.20 -15.94
N ASP A 61 54.61 36.95 -16.33
CA ASP A 61 54.63 35.70 -15.53
C ASP A 61 53.33 34.95 -15.09
N MET A 62 53.25 33.71 -15.60
CA MET A 62 52.81 32.41 -15.02
C MET A 62 51.52 32.31 -14.15
N THR A 63 50.59 31.39 -14.41
CA THR A 63 50.76 29.94 -14.14
C THR A 63 49.71 29.06 -14.85
N THR A 64 50.02 27.76 -14.96
CA THR A 64 49.26 26.74 -15.69
C THR A 64 48.11 26.11 -14.87
N SER A 65 46.95 25.88 -15.51
CA SER A 65 46.06 24.78 -15.13
C SER A 65 45.16 24.33 -16.29
N TRP A 66 45.08 23.01 -16.41
CA TRP A 66 44.33 22.18 -17.36
C TRP A 66 42.94 22.72 -17.74
N TYR A 67 42.74 22.97 -19.03
CA TYR A 67 41.41 23.07 -19.64
C TYR A 67 41.19 21.88 -20.58
N GLU A 68 40.30 20.97 -20.18
CA GLU A 68 39.81 19.91 -21.07
C GLU A 68 39.08 20.55 -22.26
N GLY A 69 39.48 20.16 -23.47
CA GLY A 69 38.98 20.76 -24.69
C GLY A 69 37.55 20.35 -25.01
N ASP A 70 36.64 21.32 -25.10
CA ASP A 70 35.43 21.28 -25.94
C ASP A 70 34.75 22.67 -26.09
N LEU A 71 35.55 23.74 -26.07
CA LEU A 71 35.12 25.11 -26.36
C LEU A 71 35.92 25.65 -27.55
N THR A 72 35.26 25.78 -28.71
CA THR A 72 35.88 26.45 -29.86
C THR A 72 35.88 27.96 -29.64
N VAL A 73 36.91 28.66 -30.13
CA VAL A 73 36.96 30.14 -30.11
C VAL A 73 35.74 30.75 -30.81
N HIS A 74 35.22 30.07 -31.83
CA HIS A 74 34.01 30.46 -32.55
C HIS A 74 32.77 30.52 -31.63
N ASP A 75 32.61 29.58 -30.70
CA ASP A 75 31.45 29.55 -29.78
C ASP A 75 31.55 30.61 -28.68
N VAL A 76 32.77 30.94 -28.24
CA VAL A 76 33.04 32.05 -27.32
C VAL A 76 32.69 33.40 -27.98
N LEU A 77 33.09 33.60 -29.24
CA LEU A 77 32.83 34.83 -29.98
C LEU A 77 31.35 35.00 -30.34
N ARG A 78 30.67 33.95 -30.83
CA ARG A 78 29.22 33.97 -31.16
C ARG A 78 28.36 34.39 -29.97
N ASN A 79 28.77 34.04 -28.75
CA ASN A 79 28.05 34.37 -27.52
C ASN A 79 28.37 35.77 -26.92
N ARG A 80 29.31 36.55 -27.50
CA ARG A 80 29.51 37.97 -27.15
C ARG A 80 28.50 38.91 -27.79
N CYS A 81 27.87 38.51 -28.90
CA CYS A 81 27.05 39.41 -29.74
C CYS A 81 25.56 39.50 -29.34
N LYS A 82 25.14 38.93 -28.21
CA LYS A 82 23.73 38.94 -27.76
C LYS A 82 23.54 39.78 -26.51
N ASN A 83 22.60 40.73 -26.59
CA ASN A 83 22.30 41.70 -25.53
C ASN A 83 21.37 41.12 -24.44
N GLU A 84 21.72 39.94 -23.92
CA GLU A 84 21.03 39.27 -22.80
C GLU A 84 21.79 39.51 -21.49
N SER A 85 21.07 39.61 -20.37
CA SER A 85 21.70 39.83 -19.06
C SER A 85 22.64 38.67 -18.67
N HIS A 86 23.73 38.99 -17.97
CA HIS A 86 24.78 38.02 -17.60
C HIS A 86 24.22 36.79 -16.85
N VAL A 87 23.22 37.00 -15.99
CA VAL A 87 22.51 35.93 -15.27
C VAL A 87 21.77 34.99 -16.23
N THR A 88 21.07 35.53 -17.23
CA THR A 88 20.33 34.74 -18.25
C THR A 88 21.28 33.87 -19.07
N ARG A 89 22.45 34.43 -19.46
CA ARG A 89 23.50 33.67 -20.15
C ARG A 89 24.04 32.52 -19.31
N ILE A 90 24.29 32.73 -18.01
CA ILE A 90 24.75 31.67 -17.10
C ILE A 90 23.67 30.60 -16.93
N LEU A 91 22.40 30.97 -16.77
CA LEU A 91 21.30 30.01 -16.64
C LEU A 91 21.12 29.17 -17.91
N LYS A 92 21.21 29.80 -19.09
CA LYS A 92 21.15 29.11 -20.38
C LYS A 92 22.33 28.18 -20.60
N TYR A 93 23.55 28.62 -20.31
CA TYR A 93 24.76 27.78 -20.37
C TYR A 93 24.67 26.59 -19.41
N ARG A 94 24.26 26.80 -18.16
CA ARG A 94 24.04 25.71 -17.18
C ARG A 94 22.98 24.72 -17.65
N LYS A 95 21.90 25.20 -18.27
CA LYS A 95 20.85 24.37 -18.87
C LYS A 95 21.41 23.53 -20.02
N GLU A 96 22.04 24.16 -21.01
CA GLU A 96 22.64 23.48 -22.17
C GLU A 96 23.74 22.49 -21.78
N TYR A 97 24.60 22.83 -20.80
CA TYR A 97 25.61 21.95 -20.24
C TYR A 97 25.01 20.74 -19.50
N ALA A 98 23.94 20.94 -18.72
CA ALA A 98 23.21 19.84 -18.07
C ALA A 98 22.60 18.87 -19.10
N TYR A 99 22.00 19.39 -20.19
CA TYR A 99 21.52 18.56 -21.31
C TYR A 99 22.66 17.81 -22.01
N ARG A 100 23.81 18.45 -22.25
CA ARG A 100 24.99 17.81 -22.87
C ARG A 100 25.59 16.70 -22.00
N SER A 101 25.59 16.87 -20.67
CA SER A 101 26.09 15.85 -19.73
C SER A 101 25.27 14.55 -19.78
N LEU A 102 23.94 14.66 -19.93
CA LEU A 102 23.03 13.52 -20.11
C LEU A 102 23.20 12.81 -21.46
N TYR A 103 23.56 13.55 -22.51
CA TYR A 103 23.73 13.02 -23.88
C TYR A 103 25.12 12.44 -24.18
N ASN A 104 26.01 12.31 -23.19
CA ASN A 104 27.25 11.57 -23.37
C ASN A 104 26.94 10.06 -23.43
N SER A 105 26.91 9.51 -24.65
CA SER A 105 26.56 8.11 -24.94
C SER A 105 27.32 7.12 -24.06
N ARG A 106 28.62 7.35 -23.83
CA ARG A 106 29.47 6.48 -22.99
C ARG A 106 29.08 6.54 -21.52
N ARG A 107 28.74 7.72 -20.98
CA ARG A 107 28.25 7.84 -19.59
C ARG A 107 26.89 7.15 -19.43
N LEU A 108 25.98 7.32 -20.40
CA LEU A 108 24.69 6.64 -20.39
C LEU A 108 24.84 5.11 -20.50
N GLY A 109 25.72 4.63 -21.38
CA GLY A 109 26.05 3.20 -21.52
C GLY A 109 26.64 2.60 -20.24
N LEU A 110 27.52 3.34 -19.54
CA LEU A 110 28.06 2.93 -18.24
C LEU A 110 26.96 2.82 -17.17
N LEU A 111 26.05 3.81 -17.11
CA LEU A 111 24.92 3.80 -16.17
C LEU A 111 23.98 2.62 -16.42
N LEU A 112 23.67 2.32 -17.69
CA LEU A 112 22.87 1.14 -18.06
C LEU A 112 23.57 -0.18 -17.71
N LEU A 113 24.90 -0.27 -17.88
CA LEU A 113 25.66 -1.45 -17.48
C LEU A 113 25.63 -1.67 -15.96
N VAL A 114 25.79 -0.61 -15.15
CA VAL A 114 25.66 -0.68 -13.69
C VAL A 114 24.23 -1.10 -13.29
N LEU A 115 23.21 -0.54 -13.94
CA LEU A 115 21.82 -0.91 -13.70
C LEU A 115 21.54 -2.38 -14.08
N ALA A 116 22.13 -2.88 -15.16
CA ALA A 116 22.07 -4.30 -15.51
C ALA A 116 22.67 -5.18 -14.41
N LEU A 117 23.86 -4.86 -13.91
CA LEU A 117 24.53 -5.60 -12.83
C LEU A 117 23.69 -5.65 -11.54
N ILE A 118 23.00 -4.55 -11.19
CA ILE A 118 22.06 -4.50 -10.05
C ILE A 118 20.85 -5.42 -10.30
N ASN A 119 20.24 -5.36 -11.49
CA ASN A 119 19.06 -6.17 -11.83
C ASN A 119 19.37 -7.68 -11.81
N ILE A 120 20.52 -8.13 -12.34
CA ILE A 120 20.90 -9.54 -12.30
C ILE A 120 21.26 -10.00 -10.88
N GLY A 121 21.88 -9.15 -10.06
CA GLY A 121 22.10 -9.43 -8.63
C GLY A 121 20.79 -9.65 -7.87
N MET A 122 19.81 -8.75 -8.05
CA MET A 122 18.48 -8.91 -7.44
C MET A 122 17.73 -10.12 -7.99
N PHE A 123 17.83 -10.39 -9.30
CA PHE A 123 17.24 -11.56 -9.94
C PHE A 123 17.78 -12.87 -9.35
N THR A 124 19.10 -13.01 -9.23
CA THR A 124 19.74 -14.24 -8.72
C THR A 124 19.35 -14.53 -7.27
N VAL A 125 19.28 -13.50 -6.41
CA VAL A 125 18.75 -13.63 -5.04
C VAL A 125 17.30 -14.14 -5.04
N LEU A 126 16.41 -13.55 -5.85
CA LEU A 126 15.00 -13.98 -5.96
C LEU A 126 14.79 -15.31 -6.72
N PHE A 127 15.81 -15.78 -7.44
CA PHE A 127 15.81 -17.08 -8.10
C PHE A 127 16.23 -18.18 -7.11
N VAL A 128 17.31 -17.99 -6.37
CA VAL A 128 17.82 -18.94 -5.36
C VAL A 128 16.87 -19.09 -4.16
N THR A 129 16.16 -18.03 -3.77
CA THR A 129 15.16 -18.09 -2.69
C THR A 129 13.82 -18.71 -3.13
N LYS A 130 13.51 -18.78 -4.43
CA LYS A 130 12.21 -19.21 -4.97
C LYS A 130 11.72 -20.54 -4.40
N ASN A 131 12.57 -21.57 -4.45
CA ASN A 131 12.17 -22.95 -4.15
C ASN A 131 12.15 -23.27 -2.65
N LYS A 132 12.54 -22.32 -1.79
CA LYS A 132 12.61 -22.53 -0.34
C LYS A 132 11.26 -22.35 0.37
N GLN A 133 10.26 -21.78 -0.28
CA GLN A 133 8.89 -21.72 0.26
C GLN A 133 8.13 -23.02 -0.05
N ALA A 134 7.29 -23.48 0.88
CA ALA A 134 6.33 -24.56 0.64
C ALA A 134 4.89 -24.05 0.74
N GLU A 135 4.03 -24.42 -0.21
CA GLU A 135 2.59 -24.14 -0.17
C GLU A 135 1.82 -25.39 -0.60
N CYS A 136 0.96 -25.92 0.28
CA CYS A 136 0.00 -26.98 -0.04
C CYS A 136 -1.40 -26.38 -0.14
N LYS A 137 -2.09 -26.60 -1.26
CA LYS A 137 -3.35 -25.93 -1.60
C LYS A 137 -4.41 -26.94 -2.05
N ILE A 138 -5.51 -27.02 -1.32
CA ILE A 138 -6.64 -27.89 -1.63
C ILE A 138 -7.89 -27.07 -2.01
N ARG A 139 -8.75 -27.65 -2.85
CA ARG A 139 -10.05 -27.07 -3.22
C ARG A 139 -11.06 -27.29 -2.09
N VAL A 140 -11.79 -26.25 -1.72
CA VAL A 140 -12.92 -26.35 -0.79
C VAL A 140 -14.20 -26.48 -1.63
N PRO A 141 -14.97 -27.56 -1.50
CA PRO A 141 -16.22 -27.70 -2.27
C PRO A 141 -17.29 -26.74 -1.75
N ASP A 142 -18.16 -26.27 -2.65
CA ASP A 142 -19.45 -25.70 -2.29
C ASP A 142 -20.47 -26.83 -2.08
N THR A 143 -21.42 -26.66 -1.14
CA THR A 143 -22.48 -27.64 -0.89
C THR A 143 -23.85 -26.99 -1.09
N THR A 144 -24.53 -27.32 -2.19
CA THR A 144 -25.78 -26.67 -2.63
C THR A 144 -27.04 -27.06 -1.86
N HIS A 145 -26.98 -28.06 -0.97
CA HIS A 145 -28.17 -28.69 -0.38
C HIS A 145 -28.19 -28.82 1.15
N MET A 146 -27.08 -28.53 1.85
CA MET A 146 -27.02 -28.58 3.32
C MET A 146 -26.05 -27.51 3.83
N PRO A 147 -26.54 -26.45 4.51
CA PRO A 147 -25.64 -25.62 5.32
C PRO A 147 -25.00 -26.48 6.42
N ASP A 148 -23.82 -26.06 6.90
CA ASP A 148 -23.10 -26.68 8.03
C ASP A 148 -22.54 -28.10 7.82
N LYS A 149 -22.53 -28.60 6.58
CA LYS A 149 -21.84 -29.88 6.30
C LYS A 149 -20.35 -29.75 6.60
N ILE A 150 -19.83 -30.67 7.43
CA ILE A 150 -18.40 -30.84 7.66
C ILE A 150 -17.83 -31.75 6.57
N VAL A 151 -16.82 -31.27 5.85
CA VAL A 151 -16.05 -32.02 4.85
C VAL A 151 -14.62 -32.20 5.34
N VAL A 152 -14.18 -33.45 5.41
CA VAL A 152 -12.82 -33.82 5.80
C VAL A 152 -12.03 -34.19 4.55
N SER A 153 -10.94 -33.48 4.29
CA SER A 153 -10.01 -33.73 3.19
C SER A 153 -8.61 -34.02 3.74
N GLN A 154 -7.85 -34.85 3.05
CA GLN A 154 -6.43 -35.09 3.36
C GLN A 154 -5.58 -34.19 2.47
N ILE A 155 -4.64 -33.47 3.08
CA ILE A 155 -3.58 -32.73 2.38
C ILE A 155 -2.42 -33.69 2.20
N THR A 156 -2.08 -34.00 0.95
CA THR A 156 -1.02 -34.93 0.56
C THR A 156 0.16 -34.19 -0.07
N PRO A 157 1.34 -34.82 -0.22
CA PRO A 157 2.47 -34.20 -0.93
C PRO A 157 2.15 -33.78 -2.38
N ASN A 158 1.15 -34.38 -3.03
CA ASN A 158 0.73 -34.03 -4.38
C ASN A 158 -0.07 -32.71 -4.43
N ASP A 159 -0.67 -32.29 -3.31
CA ASP A 159 -1.35 -31.00 -3.17
C ASP A 159 -0.36 -29.85 -2.88
N CYS A 160 0.94 -30.17 -2.78
CA CYS A 160 2.00 -29.27 -2.36
C CYS A 160 2.91 -28.83 -3.51
N SER A 161 3.47 -27.62 -3.36
CA SER A 161 4.47 -27.05 -4.25
C SER A 161 5.62 -26.45 -3.45
N GLY A 162 6.86 -26.62 -3.96
CA GLY A 162 8.08 -26.20 -3.27
C GLY A 162 8.67 -27.27 -2.35
N ASP A 163 9.50 -26.85 -1.41
CA ASP A 163 10.23 -27.74 -0.51
C ASP A 163 9.38 -28.14 0.71
N ILE A 164 8.71 -29.29 0.63
CA ILE A 164 7.80 -29.78 1.69
C ILE A 164 8.52 -29.98 3.04
N SER A 165 9.85 -30.17 3.07
CA SER A 165 10.58 -30.33 4.34
C SER A 165 10.49 -29.10 5.24
N GLN A 166 10.16 -27.93 4.68
CA GLN A 166 10.01 -26.67 5.41
C GLN A 166 8.83 -26.68 6.40
N PHE A 167 7.83 -27.54 6.20
CA PHE A 167 6.78 -27.74 7.21
C PHE A 167 7.32 -28.39 8.48
N GLU A 168 8.36 -29.22 8.39
CA GLU A 168 9.00 -29.87 9.55
C GLU A 168 10.05 -28.96 10.25
N SER A 169 10.43 -27.83 9.65
CA SER A 169 11.46 -26.91 10.20
C SER A 169 10.95 -25.52 10.57
N ALA A 170 9.75 -25.11 10.13
CA ALA A 170 9.21 -23.77 10.38
C ALA A 170 8.36 -23.72 11.66
N ASP A 171 8.65 -22.78 12.55
CA ASP A 171 7.90 -22.53 13.79
C ASP A 171 6.43 -22.08 13.54
N LYS A 172 6.16 -21.51 12.36
CA LYS A 172 4.87 -20.90 12.01
C LYS A 172 4.43 -21.28 10.61
N ILE A 173 3.26 -21.92 10.52
CA ILE A 173 2.64 -22.30 9.25
C ILE A 173 1.39 -21.44 9.04
N TYR A 174 1.39 -20.64 7.97
CA TYR A 174 0.32 -19.67 7.71
C TYR A 174 -0.82 -20.33 6.94
N VAL A 175 -2.06 -20.15 7.41
CA VAL A 175 -3.28 -20.65 6.76
C VAL A 175 -3.93 -19.51 5.98
N TYR A 176 -4.20 -19.72 4.70
CA TYR A 176 -4.90 -18.77 3.83
C TYR A 176 -6.14 -19.40 3.22
N TYR A 177 -7.26 -18.67 3.23
CA TYR A 177 -8.36 -18.97 2.31
C TYR A 177 -8.16 -18.18 1.02
N HIS A 178 -8.56 -18.78 -0.11
CA HIS A 178 -8.53 -18.17 -1.43
C HIS A 178 -9.94 -18.15 -2.00
N ILE A 179 -10.33 -17.04 -2.61
CA ILE A 179 -11.55 -16.92 -3.42
C ILE A 179 -11.15 -16.56 -4.83
N GLN A 180 -11.73 -17.22 -5.82
CA GLN A 180 -11.56 -16.91 -7.23
C GLN A 180 -12.85 -16.32 -7.82
N ASN A 181 -12.68 -15.44 -8.82
CA ASN A 181 -13.77 -14.77 -9.54
C ASN A 181 -14.74 -13.97 -8.63
N TYR A 182 -14.26 -13.41 -7.52
CA TYR A 182 -15.06 -12.54 -6.65
C TYR A 182 -15.57 -11.31 -7.45
N PRO A 183 -16.87 -10.94 -7.34
CA PRO A 183 -17.49 -9.98 -8.25
C PRO A 183 -17.04 -8.53 -8.03
N HIS A 184 -16.54 -8.17 -6.85
CA HIS A 184 -16.13 -6.79 -6.53
C HIS A 184 -14.61 -6.62 -6.65
N HIS A 185 -14.18 -5.50 -7.23
CA HIS A 185 -12.78 -5.07 -7.26
C HIS A 185 -12.51 -4.06 -6.13
N ALA A 186 -11.23 -3.86 -5.77
CA ALA A 186 -10.84 -3.03 -4.62
C ALA A 186 -11.57 -1.67 -4.54
N ALA A 187 -11.58 -0.90 -5.63
CA ALA A 187 -12.18 0.44 -5.65
C ALA A 187 -13.70 0.46 -5.38
N SER A 188 -14.42 -0.64 -5.66
CA SER A 188 -15.83 -0.77 -5.27
C SER A 188 -15.99 -0.99 -3.77
N ILE A 189 -15.12 -1.79 -3.14
CA ILE A 189 -15.28 -2.16 -1.71
C ILE A 189 -15.36 -0.91 -0.82
N TYR A 190 -14.52 0.10 -1.07
CA TYR A 190 -14.54 1.40 -0.36
C TYR A 190 -15.85 2.22 -0.48
N LYS A 191 -16.79 1.80 -1.33
CA LYS A 191 -18.10 2.44 -1.58
C LYS A 191 -19.28 1.49 -1.31
N LEU A 192 -19.05 0.37 -0.63
CA LEU A 192 -20.05 -0.68 -0.36
C LEU A 192 -20.24 -0.89 1.17
N HIS A 193 -19.97 0.14 1.97
CA HIS A 193 -20.14 0.19 3.43
C HIS A 193 -19.99 1.62 3.95
N SER A 194 -20.52 1.90 5.15
CA SER A 194 -20.33 3.19 5.81
C SER A 194 -19.03 3.25 6.60
N LYS A 195 -18.15 4.19 6.25
CA LYS A 195 -16.88 4.39 6.97
C LYS A 195 -17.07 4.92 8.39
N ASP A 196 -18.07 5.76 8.61
CA ASP A 196 -18.36 6.32 9.94
C ASP A 196 -18.86 5.24 10.92
N GLN A 197 -19.63 4.26 10.46
CA GLN A 197 -20.00 3.10 11.28
C GLN A 197 -18.78 2.25 11.67
N LEU A 198 -17.82 2.04 10.76
CA LEU A 198 -16.58 1.32 11.08
C LEU A 198 -15.68 2.08 12.07
N LEU A 199 -15.86 3.40 12.21
CA LEU A 199 -15.25 4.22 13.25
C LEU A 199 -16.05 4.21 14.57
N GLY A 200 -17.07 3.37 14.69
CA GLY A 200 -17.91 3.25 15.88
C GLY A 200 -18.89 4.42 16.07
N LYS A 201 -19.13 5.24 15.05
CA LYS A 201 -20.07 6.37 15.12
C LYS A 201 -21.49 5.94 14.79
N ASN A 202 -22.46 6.60 15.41
CA ASN A 202 -23.83 6.57 14.91
C ASN A 202 -23.94 7.36 13.59
N VAL A 203 -24.73 6.83 12.65
CA VAL A 203 -24.99 7.44 11.34
C VAL A 203 -26.48 7.37 11.03
N GLU A 204 -27.05 8.49 10.62
CA GLU A 204 -28.46 8.63 10.22
C GLU A 204 -28.72 7.97 8.85
N MET A 205 -29.92 7.42 8.66
CA MET A 205 -30.34 6.74 7.43
C MET A 205 -30.04 7.53 6.14
N SER A 206 -30.24 8.85 6.18
CA SER A 206 -30.02 9.78 5.04
C SER A 206 -28.59 9.80 4.51
N LYS A 207 -27.60 9.36 5.30
CA LYS A 207 -26.17 9.32 4.95
C LYS A 207 -25.69 7.93 4.51
N LEU A 208 -26.56 6.93 4.47
CA LEU A 208 -26.20 5.52 4.23
C LEU A 208 -26.44 5.04 2.80
N ASN A 209 -26.55 5.94 1.83
CA ASN A 209 -26.77 5.60 0.42
C ASN A 209 -25.65 4.70 -0.16
N GLU A 210 -24.41 4.82 0.35
CA GLU A 210 -23.27 3.95 -0.02
C GLU A 210 -23.40 2.51 0.51
N CYS A 211 -24.33 2.24 1.43
CA CYS A 211 -24.61 0.89 1.91
C CYS A 211 -25.65 0.12 1.08
N PHE A 212 -26.23 0.73 0.04
CA PHE A 212 -27.23 0.08 -0.82
C PHE A 212 -26.72 -1.28 -1.38
N PRO A 213 -27.53 -2.38 -1.37
CA PRO A 213 -28.90 -2.51 -0.84
C PRO A 213 -29.00 -2.86 0.65
N TYR A 214 -27.87 -3.05 1.33
CA TYR A 214 -27.81 -3.51 2.72
C TYR A 214 -27.76 -2.32 3.70
N ILE A 215 -28.77 -1.45 3.66
CA ILE A 215 -28.87 -0.26 4.51
C ILE A 215 -29.59 -0.58 5.83
N SER A 216 -30.78 -1.18 5.72
CA SER A 216 -31.68 -1.44 6.84
C SER A 216 -32.34 -2.81 6.73
N VAL A 217 -32.90 -3.24 7.85
CA VAL A 217 -33.70 -4.45 7.94
C VAL A 217 -35.02 -4.21 8.66
N SER A 218 -36.10 -4.70 8.07
CA SER A 218 -37.40 -4.79 8.74
C SER A 218 -37.55 -6.14 9.45
N SER A 219 -37.98 -6.11 10.72
CA SER A 219 -38.35 -7.29 11.51
C SER A 219 -39.49 -6.94 12.48
N ALA A 220 -40.52 -7.78 12.55
CA ALA A 220 -41.71 -7.55 13.37
C ALA A 220 -42.37 -6.17 13.16
N GLY A 221 -42.31 -5.62 11.94
CA GLY A 221 -42.84 -4.29 11.59
C GLY A 221 -42.00 -3.11 12.05
N LEU A 222 -40.79 -3.33 12.58
CA LEU A 222 -39.83 -2.30 12.95
C LEU A 222 -38.61 -2.34 12.02
N ASP A 223 -38.20 -1.15 11.56
CA ASP A 223 -37.03 -0.98 10.70
C ASP A 223 -35.80 -0.60 11.54
N TYR A 224 -34.71 -1.36 11.35
CA TYR A 224 -33.43 -1.17 12.01
C TYR A 224 -32.35 -0.86 10.98
N ILE A 225 -31.52 0.15 11.24
CA ILE A 225 -30.30 0.42 10.47
C ILE A 225 -29.31 -0.72 10.70
N LEU A 226 -28.71 -1.29 9.64
CA LEU A 226 -27.68 -2.30 9.78
C LEU A 226 -26.37 -1.67 10.28
N HIS A 227 -25.67 -2.34 11.20
CA HIS A 227 -24.34 -1.93 11.64
C HIS A 227 -23.37 -3.12 11.74
N PRO A 228 -22.29 -3.17 10.92
CA PRO A 228 -22.04 -2.30 9.76
C PRO A 228 -23.04 -2.57 8.64
N CYS A 229 -23.46 -1.52 7.93
CA CYS A 229 -24.25 -1.62 6.71
C CYS A 229 -23.34 -1.84 5.49
N GLY A 230 -23.95 -2.31 4.39
CA GLY A 230 -23.29 -2.42 3.10
C GLY A 230 -23.10 -3.85 2.58
N LEU A 231 -23.06 -3.96 1.25
CA LEU A 231 -22.96 -5.23 0.52
C LEU A 231 -21.70 -6.03 0.88
N HIS A 232 -20.56 -5.37 1.05
CA HIS A 232 -19.30 -6.07 1.30
C HIS A 232 -19.21 -6.65 2.72
N PRO A 233 -19.49 -5.90 3.81
CA PRO A 233 -19.64 -6.47 5.15
C PRO A 233 -20.62 -7.64 5.21
N TRP A 234 -21.77 -7.52 4.53
CA TRP A 234 -22.81 -8.55 4.56
C TRP A 234 -22.44 -9.85 3.80
N SER A 235 -21.46 -9.77 2.89
CA SER A 235 -21.03 -10.90 2.06
C SER A 235 -19.76 -11.57 2.60
N ILE A 236 -19.54 -11.49 3.92
CA ILE A 236 -18.34 -11.94 4.61
C ILE A 236 -18.10 -13.45 4.53
N TYR A 237 -16.83 -13.82 4.36
CA TYR A 237 -16.37 -15.20 4.36
C TYR A 237 -16.50 -15.86 5.74
N ASN A 238 -17.17 -17.02 5.79
CA ASN A 238 -17.63 -17.65 7.03
C ASN A 238 -17.46 -19.19 7.07
N ASP A 239 -16.66 -19.79 6.17
CA ASP A 239 -16.26 -21.20 6.33
C ASP A 239 -15.30 -21.33 7.52
N LEU A 240 -15.40 -22.43 8.27
CA LEU A 240 -14.48 -22.74 9.39
C LEU A 240 -13.46 -23.79 9.00
N PHE A 241 -12.19 -23.58 9.35
CA PHE A 241 -11.11 -24.55 9.14
C PHE A 241 -10.58 -25.11 10.46
N ARG A 242 -10.41 -26.43 10.51
CA ARG A 242 -9.68 -27.12 11.59
C ARG A 242 -8.70 -28.13 10.99
N PHE A 243 -7.54 -28.27 11.60
CA PHE A 243 -6.43 -29.08 11.08
C PHE A 243 -6.06 -30.18 12.07
N SER A 244 -5.78 -31.40 11.61
CA SER A 244 -5.39 -32.54 12.46
C SER A 244 -4.35 -33.43 11.77
N ALA A 245 -3.40 -33.98 12.53
CA ALA A 245 -2.44 -34.96 12.00
C ALA A 245 -3.11 -36.31 11.63
N GLU A 246 -4.09 -36.73 12.41
CA GLU A 246 -4.87 -37.95 12.21
C GLU A 246 -6.26 -37.65 11.63
N ASP A 247 -6.93 -38.68 11.09
CA ASP A 247 -8.29 -38.55 10.55
C ASP A 247 -9.26 -38.16 11.67
N PRO A 248 -9.87 -36.95 11.62
CA PRO A 248 -10.72 -36.45 12.68
C PRO A 248 -12.01 -37.26 12.88
N ARG A 249 -12.40 -38.09 11.90
CA ARG A 249 -13.53 -39.04 12.02
C ARG A 249 -13.22 -40.21 12.95
N ARG A 250 -11.93 -40.49 13.20
CA ARG A 250 -11.46 -41.50 14.15
C ARG A 250 -11.00 -40.87 15.46
N LYS A 251 -10.28 -39.76 15.38
CA LYS A 251 -9.69 -39.06 16.53
C LYS A 251 -9.78 -37.54 16.33
N PRO A 252 -10.80 -36.87 16.89
CA PRO A 252 -11.06 -35.44 16.68
C PRO A 252 -10.12 -34.54 17.51
N VAL A 253 -8.81 -34.71 17.34
CA VAL A 253 -7.77 -33.88 17.97
C VAL A 253 -7.22 -32.93 16.92
N TYR A 254 -7.45 -31.63 17.13
CA TYR A 254 -7.06 -30.58 16.20
C TYR A 254 -5.84 -29.79 16.71
N HIS A 255 -4.99 -29.36 15.80
CA HIS A 255 -3.92 -28.40 16.08
C HIS A 255 -4.53 -27.05 16.46
N LYS A 256 -3.89 -26.36 17.42
CA LYS A 256 -4.26 -25.00 17.78
C LYS A 256 -3.95 -24.07 16.62
N LEU A 257 -4.93 -23.27 16.22
CA LEU A 257 -4.81 -22.21 15.23
C LEU A 257 -4.83 -20.86 15.96
N ASP A 258 -3.84 -20.02 15.71
CA ASP A 258 -3.84 -18.61 16.12
C ASP A 258 -4.72 -17.80 15.16
N GLU A 259 -5.94 -17.56 15.60
CA GLU A 259 -6.95 -16.69 14.97
C GLU A 259 -7.06 -15.35 15.72
N SER A 260 -6.05 -14.92 16.48
CA SER A 260 -6.15 -13.75 17.35
C SER A 260 -6.33 -12.41 16.62
N GLU A 261 -7.03 -11.45 17.24
CA GLU A 261 -7.18 -10.07 16.72
C GLU A 261 -5.80 -9.47 16.38
N GLU A 262 -4.79 -9.62 17.24
CA GLU A 262 -3.44 -9.08 16.98
C GLU A 262 -2.81 -9.69 15.73
N THR A 263 -2.80 -11.02 15.60
CA THR A 263 -2.20 -11.71 14.44
C THR A 263 -2.95 -11.37 13.13
N LEU A 264 -4.29 -11.37 13.15
CA LEU A 264 -5.10 -11.18 11.95
C LEU A 264 -5.22 -9.71 11.52
N THR A 265 -5.27 -8.75 12.43
CA THR A 265 -5.35 -7.32 12.09
C THR A 265 -4.00 -6.70 11.73
N LYS A 266 -2.88 -7.40 11.99
CA LYS A 266 -1.53 -6.90 11.72
C LYS A 266 -1.34 -6.51 10.26
N TYR A 267 -0.88 -5.27 10.07
CA TYR A 267 -0.66 -4.64 8.76
C TYR A 267 -1.92 -4.57 7.85
N GLN A 268 -3.13 -4.73 8.40
CA GLN A 268 -4.37 -4.59 7.64
C GLN A 268 -4.81 -3.14 7.56
N GLU A 269 -5.34 -2.72 6.40
CA GLU A 269 -5.83 -1.35 6.22
C GLU A 269 -6.97 -1.03 7.20
N TYR A 270 -7.88 -1.98 7.43
CA TYR A 270 -9.07 -1.80 8.27
C TYR A 270 -8.83 -2.00 9.77
N SER A 271 -7.59 -2.11 10.24
CA SER A 271 -7.24 -2.26 11.66
C SER A 271 -7.61 -1.05 12.53
N TYR A 272 -7.92 0.10 11.93
CA TYR A 272 -8.44 1.28 12.61
C TYR A 272 -9.91 1.14 13.05
N SER A 273 -10.62 0.09 12.59
CA SER A 273 -12.03 -0.11 12.91
C SER A 273 -12.26 -0.20 14.42
N LYS A 274 -13.39 0.34 14.90
CA LYS A 274 -13.77 0.36 16.32
C LYS A 274 -15.25 0.08 16.50
N ASN A 275 -15.56 -0.74 17.50
CA ASN A 275 -16.93 -0.92 17.93
C ASN A 275 -17.46 0.37 18.59
N PRO A 276 -18.74 0.72 18.40
CA PRO A 276 -19.36 1.80 19.16
C PRO A 276 -19.31 1.53 20.67
N PRO A 277 -19.28 2.57 21.53
CA PRO A 277 -19.32 2.38 22.97
C PRO A 277 -20.59 1.63 23.41
N TYR A 278 -20.49 0.74 24.40
CA TYR A 278 -21.63 -0.01 24.93
C TYR A 278 -22.83 0.87 25.37
N THR A 279 -22.56 2.06 25.88
CA THR A 279 -23.60 3.06 26.23
C THR A 279 -24.34 3.61 25.02
N MET A 280 -23.67 3.72 23.87
CA MET A 280 -24.30 4.07 22.60
C MET A 280 -25.11 2.89 22.06
N ILE A 281 -24.56 1.68 22.08
CA ILE A 281 -25.25 0.45 21.65
C ILE A 281 -26.56 0.27 22.43
N ASP A 282 -26.53 0.39 23.77
CA ASP A 282 -27.73 0.23 24.60
C ASP A 282 -28.81 1.27 24.31
N LYS A 283 -28.41 2.53 24.08
CA LYS A 283 -29.32 3.60 23.66
C LYS A 283 -29.93 3.36 22.27
N MET A 284 -29.18 2.72 21.37
CA MET A 284 -29.50 2.62 19.94
C MET A 284 -30.06 1.27 19.49
N LYS A 285 -30.04 0.23 20.32
CA LYS A 285 -30.56 -1.13 20.02
C LYS A 285 -32.01 -1.20 19.49
N LYS A 286 -32.82 -0.15 19.73
CA LYS A 286 -34.19 -0.03 19.19
C LYS A 286 -34.27 0.52 17.76
N GLN A 287 -33.16 1.01 17.21
CA GLN A 287 -33.06 1.66 15.89
C GLN A 287 -31.93 1.09 15.03
N VAL A 288 -30.93 0.44 15.64
CA VAL A 288 -29.73 -0.09 14.97
C VAL A 288 -29.56 -1.57 15.31
N TYR A 289 -29.44 -2.39 14.26
CA TYR A 289 -29.15 -3.81 14.36
C TYR A 289 -27.64 -4.06 14.22
N TYR A 290 -26.98 -4.12 15.38
CA TYR A 290 -25.58 -4.54 15.52
C TYR A 290 -25.47 -6.06 15.32
N TRP A 291 -25.38 -6.50 14.08
CA TRP A 291 -25.44 -7.93 13.72
C TRP A 291 -24.12 -8.69 13.94
N LEU A 292 -23.02 -7.96 14.11
CA LEU A 292 -21.69 -8.51 14.46
C LEU A 292 -21.42 -8.57 15.97
N LEU A 293 -22.36 -8.17 16.83
CA LEU A 293 -22.18 -8.16 18.29
C LEU A 293 -23.17 -9.12 18.98
N ASP A 294 -22.68 -9.99 19.85
CA ASP A 294 -23.50 -10.99 20.56
C ASP A 294 -24.53 -10.35 21.49
N LYS A 295 -24.18 -9.20 22.07
CA LYS A 295 -24.95 -8.50 23.11
C LYS A 295 -26.09 -7.63 22.58
N ASN A 296 -26.71 -8.00 21.46
CA ASN A 296 -27.95 -7.34 21.05
C ASN A 296 -29.14 -8.12 21.65
N PRO A 297 -29.87 -7.58 22.66
CA PRO A 297 -30.87 -8.33 23.40
C PRO A 297 -32.03 -8.73 22.50
N THR A 298 -32.05 -10.01 22.12
CA THR A 298 -33.11 -10.75 21.44
C THR A 298 -34.05 -9.90 20.58
N LEU A 299 -33.75 -9.84 19.28
CA LEU A 299 -34.82 -9.83 18.28
C LEU A 299 -35.69 -11.07 18.50
N GLN A 300 -36.79 -10.89 19.24
CA GLN A 300 -37.92 -11.83 19.19
C GLN A 300 -38.69 -11.50 17.92
N ILE A 301 -38.52 -12.37 16.92
CA ILE A 301 -39.05 -12.16 15.57
C ILE A 301 -40.50 -12.60 15.57
N HIS A 302 -41.43 -11.66 15.75
CA HIS A 302 -42.83 -11.93 15.43
C HIS A 302 -43.05 -11.81 13.92
N LEU A 303 -43.35 -12.96 13.29
CA LEU A 303 -43.76 -13.03 11.90
C LEU A 303 -45.09 -12.29 11.69
N SER A 304 -45.13 -11.40 10.71
CA SER A 304 -46.33 -11.13 9.94
C SER A 304 -45.92 -10.80 8.51
N SER A 305 -46.34 -11.66 7.59
CA SER A 305 -46.09 -11.55 6.17
C SER A 305 -46.90 -10.40 5.58
N MET A 306 -46.23 -9.42 4.95
CA MET A 306 -46.89 -8.44 4.10
C MET A 306 -46.02 -8.12 2.89
N VAL A 307 -46.69 -7.95 1.75
CA VAL A 307 -46.09 -7.67 0.44
C VAL A 307 -45.68 -6.20 0.38
N CYS A 308 -44.43 -5.91 0.00
CA CYS A 308 -44.02 -4.55 -0.33
C CYS A 308 -44.48 -4.15 -1.74
N PRO A 309 -45.19 -3.01 -1.90
CA PRO A 309 -45.41 -2.39 -3.22
C PRO A 309 -44.10 -1.83 -3.80
N GLU A 310 -44.14 -1.47 -5.09
CA GLU A 310 -42.99 -1.19 -5.96
C GLU A 310 -42.21 0.12 -5.68
N SER A 311 -41.84 0.43 -4.44
CA SER A 311 -40.85 1.51 -4.17
C SER A 311 -40.22 1.48 -2.77
N CYS A 312 -39.58 0.38 -2.34
CA CYS A 312 -38.64 0.46 -1.21
C CYS A 312 -37.57 -0.64 -1.21
N GLN A 313 -36.33 -0.27 -0.89
CA GLN A 313 -35.15 -1.13 -0.90
C GLN A 313 -34.74 -1.52 0.54
N SER A 314 -35.65 -2.18 1.27
CA SER A 314 -35.38 -2.71 2.61
C SER A 314 -35.13 -4.21 2.57
N LEU A 315 -34.17 -4.68 3.37
CA LEU A 315 -33.87 -6.11 3.47
C LEU A 315 -34.79 -6.77 4.50
N HIS A 316 -35.75 -7.59 4.08
CA HIS A 316 -36.52 -8.37 5.06
C HIS A 316 -35.66 -9.52 5.61
N ILE A 317 -35.49 -9.58 6.94
CA ILE A 317 -34.95 -10.76 7.63
C ILE A 317 -36.11 -11.70 7.91
N THR A 318 -36.07 -12.87 7.28
CA THR A 318 -36.85 -14.04 7.70
C THR A 318 -36.22 -14.67 8.95
N GLU A 319 -36.97 -15.45 9.70
CA GLU A 319 -36.43 -16.23 10.83
C GLU A 319 -35.22 -17.09 10.41
N THR A 320 -35.31 -17.77 9.26
CA THR A 320 -34.20 -18.53 8.66
C THR A 320 -32.96 -17.67 8.39
N ARG A 321 -33.14 -16.41 7.95
CA ARG A 321 -32.05 -15.46 7.73
C ARG A 321 -31.49 -14.91 9.05
N ALA A 322 -32.32 -14.70 10.07
CA ALA A 322 -31.86 -14.30 11.39
C ALA A 322 -30.99 -15.37 12.05
N GLU A 323 -31.40 -16.64 11.98
CA GLU A 323 -30.57 -17.75 12.45
C GLU A 323 -29.29 -17.88 11.61
N THR A 324 -29.34 -17.60 10.31
CA THR A 324 -28.13 -17.54 9.47
C THR A 324 -27.19 -16.40 9.90
N ILE A 325 -27.71 -15.23 10.30
CA ILE A 325 -26.90 -14.11 10.80
C ILE A 325 -26.30 -14.41 12.17
N LYS A 326 -27.09 -14.98 13.09
CA LYS A 326 -26.58 -15.48 14.39
C LYS A 326 -25.52 -16.57 14.18
N ALA A 327 -25.67 -17.42 13.17
CA ALA A 327 -24.67 -18.41 12.79
C ALA A 327 -23.41 -17.74 12.23
N ILE A 328 -23.53 -16.77 11.31
CA ILE A 328 -22.39 -15.99 10.77
C ILE A 328 -21.59 -15.35 11.92
N HIS A 329 -22.26 -14.66 12.84
CA HIS A 329 -21.67 -14.10 14.05
C HIS A 329 -20.90 -15.17 14.85
N ARG A 330 -21.53 -16.30 15.18
CA ARG A 330 -20.91 -17.43 15.91
C ARG A 330 -19.81 -18.16 15.14
N MET A 331 -19.71 -17.98 13.82
CA MET A 331 -18.65 -18.57 13.00
C MET A 331 -17.42 -17.66 12.91
N MET A 332 -17.59 -16.34 12.90
CA MET A 332 -16.46 -15.41 12.81
C MET A 332 -15.85 -15.08 14.17
N ASN A 333 -16.65 -15.12 15.23
CA ASN A 333 -16.21 -14.80 16.58
C ASN A 333 -15.72 -16.06 17.31
N THR A 334 -14.44 -16.38 17.15
CA THR A 334 -13.71 -17.13 18.19
C THR A 334 -13.41 -16.18 19.36
N GLU A 335 -13.29 -16.69 20.59
CA GLU A 335 -13.03 -15.85 21.77
C GLU A 335 -11.75 -15.00 21.67
N VAL A 336 -10.82 -15.39 20.80
CA VAL A 336 -9.53 -14.71 20.58
C VAL A 336 -9.51 -13.77 19.38
N ALA A 337 -10.43 -13.94 18.42
CA ALA A 337 -10.45 -13.15 17.19
C ALA A 337 -10.94 -11.71 17.37
N GLY A 338 -11.49 -11.35 18.53
CA GLY A 338 -12.11 -10.05 18.79
C GLY A 338 -13.59 -10.04 18.39
N ASP A 339 -14.26 -8.93 18.71
CA ASP A 339 -15.73 -8.77 18.61
C ASP A 339 -16.11 -7.70 17.58
N GLY A 340 -17.30 -7.81 16.99
CA GLY A 340 -17.86 -6.77 16.12
C GLY A 340 -17.02 -6.44 14.88
N VAL A 341 -16.89 -5.14 14.60
CA VAL A 341 -16.05 -4.63 13.48
C VAL A 341 -14.55 -4.68 13.78
N GLN A 342 -14.16 -5.06 14.99
CA GLN A 342 -12.76 -5.27 15.38
C GLN A 342 -12.30 -6.72 15.18
N ASN A 343 -13.23 -7.65 14.95
CA ASN A 343 -12.90 -9.05 14.73
C ASN A 343 -11.86 -9.21 13.59
N GLY A 344 -10.82 -10.01 13.84
CA GLY A 344 -9.69 -10.21 12.94
C GLY A 344 -10.08 -10.78 11.58
N HIS A 345 -11.04 -11.71 11.53
CA HIS A 345 -11.56 -12.24 10.26
C HIS A 345 -12.39 -11.19 9.51
N PHE A 346 -13.15 -10.35 10.23
CA PHE A 346 -13.86 -9.21 9.64
C PHE A 346 -12.89 -8.17 9.05
N VAL A 347 -11.85 -7.77 9.78
CA VAL A 347 -10.83 -6.84 9.29
C VAL A 347 -10.07 -7.43 8.10
N GLN A 348 -9.70 -8.72 8.15
CA GLN A 348 -9.11 -9.43 7.01
C GLN A 348 -10.05 -9.45 5.80
N TRP A 349 -11.36 -9.66 5.99
CA TRP A 349 -12.34 -9.61 4.91
C TRP A 349 -12.40 -8.21 4.28
N MET A 350 -12.59 -7.18 5.10
CA MET A 350 -12.79 -5.78 4.69
C MET A 350 -11.60 -5.15 3.95
N THR A 351 -10.36 -5.55 4.25
CA THR A 351 -9.17 -5.11 3.48
C THR A 351 -9.35 -5.43 1.98
N PRO A 352 -9.45 -4.45 1.06
CA PRO A 352 -9.81 -4.72 -0.31
C PRO A 352 -8.72 -5.48 -1.06
N SER A 353 -9.10 -6.42 -1.94
CA SER A 353 -8.12 -7.06 -2.85
C SER A 353 -8.11 -6.38 -4.22
N PRO A 354 -6.93 -6.09 -4.80
CA PRO A 354 -6.82 -5.49 -6.13
C PRO A 354 -7.33 -6.39 -7.26
N PHE A 355 -7.45 -7.70 -7.04
CA PHE A 355 -7.85 -8.68 -8.06
C PHE A 355 -9.08 -9.49 -7.63
N LYS A 356 -9.86 -9.97 -8.61
CA LYS A 356 -11.01 -10.88 -8.38
C LYS A 356 -10.63 -12.22 -7.76
N SER A 357 -9.39 -12.64 -7.96
CA SER A 357 -8.84 -13.87 -7.37
C SER A 357 -7.79 -13.48 -6.34
N PHE A 358 -8.04 -13.82 -5.08
CA PHE A 358 -7.23 -13.38 -3.96
C PHE A 358 -7.09 -14.45 -2.89
N ARG A 359 -6.14 -14.23 -1.97
CA ARG A 359 -6.03 -14.95 -0.71
C ARG A 359 -5.96 -13.99 0.47
N LYS A 360 -6.48 -14.41 1.61
CA LYS A 360 -6.49 -13.65 2.88
C LYS A 360 -6.05 -14.57 4.01
N LEU A 361 -5.37 -14.02 5.01
CA LEU A 361 -4.89 -14.80 6.15
C LEU A 361 -6.12 -15.26 6.95
N TYR A 362 -6.19 -16.55 7.23
CA TYR A 362 -7.22 -17.15 8.07
C TYR A 362 -6.71 -17.33 9.51
N GLY A 363 -5.45 -17.74 9.68
CA GLY A 363 -4.80 -17.93 10.98
C GLY A 363 -3.39 -18.48 10.82
N VAL A 364 -2.71 -18.74 11.94
CA VAL A 364 -1.35 -19.31 11.96
C VAL A 364 -1.31 -20.56 12.84
N LEU A 365 -0.87 -21.68 12.28
CA LEU A 365 -0.62 -22.90 13.04
C LEU A 365 0.79 -22.85 13.64
N GLU A 366 0.92 -23.37 14.86
CA GLU A 366 2.20 -23.65 15.50
C GLU A 366 2.85 -24.88 14.83
N GLY A 367 4.08 -24.73 14.36
CA GLY A 367 4.88 -25.80 13.79
C GLY A 367 5.75 -26.50 14.84
N PRO A 368 6.48 -27.56 14.46
CA PRO A 368 6.56 -28.16 13.13
C PRO A 368 5.34 -29.03 12.78
N ILE A 369 5.04 -29.18 11.48
CA ILE A 369 3.92 -29.97 10.96
C ILE A 369 4.43 -31.00 9.94
N LYS A 370 3.89 -32.22 9.99
CA LYS A 370 4.17 -33.28 9.00
C LYS A 370 3.04 -33.43 7.99
N ILE A 371 3.40 -33.69 6.75
CA ILE A 371 2.49 -34.01 5.65
C ILE A 371 2.62 -35.51 5.35
N PRO A 372 1.52 -36.28 5.14
CA PRO A 372 0.15 -35.83 5.01
C PRO A 372 -0.52 -35.46 6.34
N MET A 373 -1.50 -34.56 6.26
CA MET A 373 -2.36 -34.15 7.38
C MET A 373 -3.82 -34.03 6.90
N TYR A 374 -4.75 -33.78 7.81
CA TYR A 374 -6.17 -33.61 7.50
C TYR A 374 -6.63 -32.17 7.78
N VAL A 375 -7.60 -31.74 6.98
CA VAL A 375 -8.34 -30.49 7.18
C VAL A 375 -9.83 -30.77 7.15
N SER A 376 -10.50 -30.33 8.22
CA SER A 376 -11.93 -30.41 8.44
C SER A 376 -12.53 -29.02 8.19
N VAL A 377 -13.35 -28.90 7.15
CA VAL A 377 -14.00 -27.64 6.76
C VAL A 377 -15.48 -27.71 7.09
N ARG A 378 -16.02 -26.77 7.88
CA ARG A 378 -17.47 -26.54 7.95
C ARG A 378 -17.83 -25.53 6.87
N ILE A 379 -18.62 -25.95 5.89
CA ILE A 379 -18.96 -25.13 4.74
C ILE A 379 -20.21 -24.30 5.05
N ALA A 380 -20.07 -22.98 4.94
CA ALA A 380 -21.13 -21.99 5.14
C ALA A 380 -21.09 -20.85 4.12
N TYR A 381 -19.95 -20.60 3.47
CA TYR A 381 -19.83 -19.68 2.34
C TYR A 381 -20.19 -20.41 1.04
N ASP A 382 -20.86 -19.72 0.13
CA ASP A 382 -21.27 -20.28 -1.16
C ASP A 382 -20.76 -19.40 -2.30
N SER A 383 -19.71 -19.87 -2.98
CA SER A 383 -19.11 -19.18 -4.13
C SER A 383 -19.85 -19.42 -5.45
N THR A 384 -20.77 -20.39 -5.52
CA THR A 384 -21.48 -20.72 -6.78
C THR A 384 -22.35 -19.57 -7.27
N LYS A 385 -22.88 -18.75 -6.34
CA LYS A 385 -23.70 -17.54 -6.59
C LYS A 385 -23.07 -16.53 -7.55
N PHE A 386 -21.75 -16.53 -7.68
CA PHE A 386 -21.00 -15.65 -8.59
C PHE A 386 -20.07 -16.42 -9.54
N GLY A 387 -20.24 -17.74 -9.67
CA GLY A 387 -19.36 -18.60 -10.46
C GLY A 387 -17.91 -18.55 -9.97
N GLY A 388 -17.74 -18.50 -8.64
CA GLY A 388 -16.43 -18.51 -8.00
C GLY A 388 -15.99 -19.89 -7.54
N GLU A 389 -14.76 -19.96 -7.03
CA GLU A 389 -14.19 -21.16 -6.43
C GLU A 389 -13.44 -20.82 -5.14
N LYS A 390 -13.46 -21.74 -4.18
CA LYS A 390 -12.75 -21.62 -2.90
C LYS A 390 -11.61 -22.62 -2.79
N TYR A 391 -10.55 -22.18 -2.13
CA TYR A 391 -9.42 -23.04 -1.75
C TYR A 391 -8.93 -22.66 -0.36
N VAL A 392 -8.30 -23.61 0.34
CA VAL A 392 -7.48 -23.31 1.52
C VAL A 392 -6.05 -23.76 1.23
N SER A 393 -5.06 -22.96 1.63
CA SER A 393 -3.67 -23.34 1.59
C SER A 393 -2.96 -23.14 2.92
N ILE A 394 -2.02 -24.04 3.19
CA ILE A 394 -1.04 -23.94 4.27
C ILE A 394 0.31 -23.58 3.68
N VAL A 395 1.04 -22.67 4.33
CA VAL A 395 2.27 -22.09 3.79
C VAL A 395 3.37 -22.08 4.86
N ALA A 396 4.46 -22.78 4.59
CA ALA A 396 5.71 -22.65 5.33
C ALA A 396 6.58 -21.58 4.66
N LEU A 397 6.94 -20.53 5.41
CA LEU A 397 7.80 -19.44 4.91
C LEU A 397 9.25 -19.65 5.38
N SER A 398 10.15 -19.90 4.43
CA SER A 398 11.60 -19.87 4.65
C SER A 398 12.23 -18.48 4.50
N TRP A 399 11.49 -17.52 3.93
CA TRP A 399 11.98 -16.21 3.53
C TRP A 399 10.86 -15.18 3.59
N THR A 400 11.18 -13.98 4.07
CA THR A 400 10.21 -12.92 4.42
C THR A 400 9.37 -12.41 3.25
N CYS A 401 9.87 -12.49 2.01
CA CYS A 401 9.18 -11.95 0.84
C CYS A 401 8.32 -12.97 0.06
N GLY A 402 8.39 -14.27 0.38
CA GLY A 402 7.73 -15.33 -0.39
C GLY A 402 8.12 -15.39 -1.89
N ASN A 403 7.33 -16.11 -2.69
CA ASN A 403 7.58 -16.33 -4.12
C ASN A 403 7.14 -15.15 -5.01
N LEU A 404 8.04 -14.18 -5.23
CA LEU A 404 7.82 -13.01 -6.09
C LEU A 404 8.08 -13.29 -7.58
N ALA A 405 7.29 -14.19 -8.19
CA ALA A 405 7.51 -14.63 -9.58
C ALA A 405 7.47 -13.48 -10.63
N SER A 406 6.52 -12.56 -10.52
CA SER A 406 6.38 -11.44 -11.47
C SER A 406 7.55 -10.45 -11.37
N LEU A 407 8.00 -10.13 -10.16
CA LEU A 407 9.15 -9.25 -9.95
C LEU A 407 10.44 -9.87 -10.51
N ARG A 408 10.65 -11.17 -10.28
CA ARG A 408 11.79 -11.89 -10.87
C ARG A 408 11.77 -11.84 -12.40
N THR A 409 10.60 -12.01 -13.02
CA THR A 409 10.46 -11.90 -14.49
C THR A 409 10.75 -10.49 -14.98
N LEU A 410 10.24 -9.46 -14.27
CA LEU A 410 10.49 -8.06 -14.59
C LEU A 410 11.99 -7.69 -14.50
N LEU A 411 12.67 -8.10 -13.43
CA LEU A 411 14.12 -7.86 -13.27
C LEU A 411 14.95 -8.52 -14.38
N LEU A 412 14.55 -9.71 -14.85
CA LEU A 412 15.21 -10.37 -15.98
C LEU A 412 15.02 -9.59 -17.29
N VAL A 413 13.80 -9.11 -17.57
CA VAL A 413 13.52 -8.29 -18.76
C VAL A 413 14.28 -6.96 -18.70
N LEU A 414 14.28 -6.28 -17.54
CA LEU A 414 15.03 -5.05 -17.33
C LEU A 414 16.55 -5.26 -17.49
N TRP A 415 17.09 -6.38 -17.00
CA TRP A 415 18.50 -6.75 -17.22
C TRP A 415 18.84 -6.88 -18.70
N ILE A 416 18.03 -7.62 -19.48
CA ILE A 416 18.22 -7.79 -20.93
C ILE A 416 18.16 -6.43 -21.64
N LEU A 417 17.15 -5.61 -21.37
CA LEU A 417 16.99 -4.29 -21.99
C LEU A 417 18.17 -3.35 -21.64
N CYS A 418 18.63 -3.34 -20.39
CA CYS A 418 19.78 -2.53 -19.98
C CYS A 418 21.08 -3.00 -20.66
N LEU A 419 21.30 -4.31 -20.79
CA LEU A 419 22.46 -4.85 -21.53
C LEU A 419 22.42 -4.46 -23.01
N LEU A 420 21.30 -4.71 -23.69
CA LEU A 420 21.11 -4.39 -25.10
C LEU A 420 21.24 -2.88 -25.38
N GLY A 421 20.82 -2.02 -24.46
CA GLY A 421 21.06 -0.57 -24.56
C GLY A 421 22.51 -0.16 -24.27
N SER A 422 23.17 -0.82 -23.30
CA SER A 422 24.54 -0.47 -22.89
C SER A 422 25.58 -0.73 -23.98
N ILE A 423 25.49 -1.86 -24.70
CA ILE A 423 26.53 -2.32 -25.63
C ILE A 423 26.71 -1.34 -26.82
N PRO A 424 25.65 -0.94 -27.56
CA PRO A 424 25.80 0.03 -28.66
C PRO A 424 26.30 1.40 -28.19
N LEU A 425 25.84 1.87 -27.01
CA LEU A 425 26.21 3.17 -26.46
C LEU A 425 27.67 3.24 -25.99
N LEU A 426 28.25 2.12 -25.55
CA LEU A 426 29.67 2.00 -25.19
C LEU A 426 30.57 1.82 -26.43
N VAL A 427 30.13 1.05 -27.43
CA VAL A 427 30.89 0.78 -28.66
C VAL A 427 30.92 1.98 -29.61
N LYS A 428 29.83 2.75 -29.72
CA LYS A 428 29.73 3.87 -30.66
C LYS A 428 30.58 5.06 -30.19
N LYS A 429 31.46 5.56 -31.07
CA LYS A 429 32.28 6.76 -30.79
C LYS A 429 31.37 7.98 -30.60
N PRO A 430 31.64 8.86 -29.60
CA PRO A 430 30.91 10.11 -29.46
C PRO A 430 31.18 11.02 -30.67
N GLY A 431 30.12 11.49 -31.32
CA GLY A 431 30.22 12.41 -32.46
C GLY A 431 29.05 12.35 -33.45
N ASP A 432 28.49 11.17 -33.71
CA ASP A 432 27.42 10.97 -34.70
C ASP A 432 26.03 10.83 -34.04
N VAL A 433 25.43 11.99 -33.73
CA VAL A 433 24.11 12.10 -33.09
C VAL A 433 22.99 11.67 -34.05
N THR A 434 23.14 11.95 -35.33
CA THR A 434 22.23 11.57 -36.42
C THR A 434 22.02 10.06 -36.53
N SER A 435 23.06 9.27 -36.27
CA SER A 435 23.01 7.82 -36.42
C SER A 435 22.43 7.07 -35.20
N VAL A 436 22.04 7.75 -34.11
CA VAL A 436 21.38 7.09 -32.95
C VAL A 436 19.87 6.93 -33.18
N VAL A 437 19.25 7.87 -33.90
CA VAL A 437 17.80 7.84 -34.21
C VAL A 437 17.47 6.80 -35.31
N ASN A 438 18.41 6.49 -36.20
CA ASN A 438 18.23 5.53 -37.29
C ASN A 438 18.51 4.06 -36.90
N LEU A 439 18.62 3.77 -35.60
CA LEU A 439 19.02 2.46 -35.05
C LEU A 439 18.09 1.99 -33.91
N LEU A 440 17.04 2.78 -33.64
CA LEU A 440 15.87 2.47 -32.81
C LEU A 440 14.64 2.43 -33.73
#